data_AF-A0A847CMY0-F1
#
_entry.id   AF-A0A847CMY0-F1
#
_cell.length_a   1.000
_cell.length_b   1.000
_cell.length_c   1.000
_cell.angle_alpha   90.00
_cell.angle_beta   90.00
_cell.angle_gamma   90.00
#
_symmetry.space_group_name_H-M   'P 1'
#
loop_
_entity.id
_entity.type
_entity.pdbx_description
1 polymer ?
#
loop_
_entity_poly.entity_id
_entity_poly.type
_entity_poly.pdbx_seq_one_letter_code
_entity_poly.pdbx_strand_id
1 'polypeptide(L)'
;DSYAHVLVDEAQDLSPMQWRMMGRRGRLASWTIVGDLAQSSWPKPEETVAARSEALGSKAVHEFKLTKNYRNSAEIYEFAAKAAKHAIANPDLAEAVRRTGTEPRHEVVPDTALSVAVRNEVLGQLGRVEGSVALVATGASLERFTRELADLTSDVERFRVLDPMVTKGLEFDAVLLVNADEIINEAEAGWRTLYVVLTRATQELTTIGTSGAWLSQL
;
A
#
# COMPACT_ATOMS: atom_id res chain seq x y z
N ASP A 1 25.81 -24.06 0.44
CA ASP A 1 25.14 -23.95 -0.87
C ASP A 1 25.28 -22.55 -1.44
N SER A 2 25.73 -22.44 -2.69
CA SER A 2 25.85 -21.18 -3.42
C SER A 2 24.66 -21.01 -4.36
N TYR A 3 23.94 -19.89 -4.26
CA TYR A 3 22.86 -19.56 -5.19
C TYR A 3 23.42 -19.14 -6.56
N ALA A 4 22.80 -19.61 -7.64
CA ALA A 4 23.12 -19.16 -9.00
C ALA A 4 22.45 -17.82 -9.34
N HIS A 5 21.26 -17.57 -8.79
CA HIS A 5 20.48 -16.35 -9.00
C HIS A 5 19.78 -15.93 -7.70
N VAL A 6 19.62 -14.61 -7.50
CA VAL A 6 18.87 -14.00 -6.40
C VAL A 6 17.80 -13.09 -7.00
N LEU A 7 16.53 -13.38 -6.72
CA LEU A 7 15.41 -12.50 -7.00
C LEU A 7 15.03 -11.78 -5.71
N VAL A 8 15.00 -10.45 -5.76
CA VAL A 8 14.57 -9.61 -4.65
C VAL A 8 13.37 -8.82 -5.12
N ASP A 9 12.23 -9.04 -4.47
CA ASP A 9 11.03 -8.24 -4.64
C ASP A 9 10.85 -7.28 -3.46
N GLU A 10 10.11 -6.19 -3.66
CA GLU A 10 9.90 -5.12 -2.67
C GLU A 10 11.22 -4.61 -2.05
N ALA A 11 12.26 -4.50 -2.89
CA ALA A 11 13.64 -4.25 -2.47
C ALA A 11 13.83 -2.93 -1.69
N GLN A 12 12.90 -1.98 -1.81
CA GLN A 12 12.88 -0.73 -1.06
C GLN A 12 12.68 -0.91 0.44
N ASP A 13 12.13 -2.04 0.90
CA ASP A 13 11.91 -2.30 2.33
C ASP A 13 13.11 -2.92 3.04
N LEU A 14 14.10 -3.35 2.26
CA LEU A 14 15.24 -4.02 2.83
C LEU A 14 16.12 -3.03 3.57
N SER A 15 16.30 -3.31 4.85
CA SER A 15 17.28 -2.61 5.68
C SER A 15 18.70 -2.82 5.15
N PRO A 16 19.63 -1.91 5.48
CA PRO A 16 21.05 -2.08 5.16
C PRO A 16 21.65 -3.41 5.65
N MET A 17 21.16 -3.94 6.78
CA MET A 17 21.64 -5.23 7.30
C MET A 17 21.15 -6.41 6.45
N GLN A 18 19.91 -6.38 5.98
CA GLN A 18 19.38 -7.40 5.07
C GLN A 18 20.13 -7.39 3.73
N TRP A 19 20.44 -6.21 3.17
CA TRP A 19 21.30 -6.10 1.99
C TRP A 19 22.67 -6.75 2.19
N ARG A 20 23.34 -6.45 3.31
CA ARG A 20 24.62 -7.09 3.66
C ARG A 20 24.50 -8.61 3.80
N MET A 21 23.42 -9.09 4.43
CA MET A 21 23.14 -10.52 4.57
C MET A 21 23.02 -11.20 3.20
N MET A 22 22.26 -10.61 2.27
CA MET A 22 22.08 -11.14 0.93
C MET A 22 23.38 -11.07 0.12
N GLY A 23 24.12 -9.97 0.18
CA GLY A 23 25.41 -9.83 -0.52
C GLY A 23 26.41 -10.93 -0.16
N ARG A 24 26.46 -11.35 1.12
CA ARG A 24 27.30 -12.48 1.56
C ARG A 24 26.87 -13.81 0.94
N ARG A 25 25.56 -14.04 0.79
CA ARG A 25 24.99 -15.30 0.26
C ARG A 25 24.96 -15.35 -1.27
N GLY A 26 24.77 -14.20 -1.92
CA GLY A 26 24.62 -14.03 -3.37
C GLY A 26 25.87 -13.52 -4.07
N ARG A 27 27.06 -13.62 -3.45
CA ARG A 27 28.31 -13.05 -3.98
C ARG A 27 28.59 -13.46 -5.42
N LEU A 28 28.39 -14.74 -5.73
CA LEU A 28 28.59 -15.30 -7.08
C LEU A 28 27.31 -15.35 -7.92
N ALA A 29 26.15 -15.02 -7.34
CA ALA A 29 24.88 -15.06 -8.05
C ALA A 29 24.74 -13.88 -9.03
N SER A 30 23.92 -14.06 -10.06
CA SER A 30 23.25 -12.96 -10.76
C SER A 30 22.03 -12.50 -9.95
N TRP A 31 21.57 -11.26 -10.19
CA TRP A 31 20.54 -10.64 -9.37
C TRP A 31 19.46 -9.99 -10.24
N THR A 32 18.22 -10.14 -9.81
CA THR A 32 17.07 -9.37 -10.30
C THR A 32 16.47 -8.67 -9.10
N ILE A 33 16.40 -7.33 -9.14
CA ILE A 33 15.93 -6.52 -8.01
C ILE A 33 14.76 -5.70 -8.51
N VAL A 34 13.61 -5.87 -7.85
CA VAL A 34 12.35 -5.21 -8.16
C VAL A 34 11.88 -4.43 -6.94
N GLY A 35 11.32 -3.25 -7.16
CA GLY A 35 10.79 -2.42 -6.09
C GLY A 35 10.26 -1.08 -6.57
N ASP A 36 9.54 -0.40 -5.68
CA ASP A 36 9.00 0.95 -5.88
C ASP A 36 9.41 1.83 -4.69
N LEU A 37 10.31 2.79 -4.94
CA LEU A 37 10.78 3.73 -3.91
C LEU A 37 9.64 4.54 -3.31
N ALA A 38 8.54 4.77 -4.06
CA ALA A 38 7.37 5.46 -3.55
C ALA A 38 6.68 4.72 -2.41
N GLN A 39 6.88 3.40 -2.33
CA GLN A 39 6.31 2.49 -1.34
C GLN A 39 7.33 2.08 -0.26
N SER A 40 8.47 2.78 -0.14
CA SER A 40 9.50 2.44 0.84
C SER A 40 9.01 2.60 2.27
N SER A 41 9.14 1.54 3.08
CA SER A 41 8.97 1.61 4.54
C SER A 41 10.24 2.06 5.26
N TRP A 42 11.42 1.96 4.62
CA TRP A 42 12.68 2.39 5.22
C TRP A 42 12.84 3.93 5.12
N PRO A 43 13.13 4.63 6.24
CA PRO A 43 13.10 6.10 6.29
C PRO A 43 14.33 6.77 5.67
N LYS A 44 15.40 6.03 5.39
CA LYS A 44 16.68 6.57 4.90
C LYS A 44 17.11 5.93 3.57
N PRO A 45 16.59 6.40 2.43
CA PRO A 45 16.87 5.81 1.12
C PRO A 45 18.37 5.72 0.79
N GLU A 46 19.15 6.71 1.21
CA GLU A 46 20.60 6.76 0.96
C GLU A 46 21.34 5.58 1.59
N GLU A 47 20.97 5.19 2.82
CA GLU A 47 21.57 4.03 3.50
C GLU A 47 21.26 2.72 2.76
N THR A 48 20.04 2.58 2.24
CA THR A 48 19.60 1.42 1.46
C THR A 48 20.33 1.36 0.12
N VAL A 49 20.46 2.49 -0.59
CA VAL A 49 21.20 2.57 -1.87
C VAL A 49 22.68 2.24 -1.69
N ALA A 50 23.31 2.74 -0.62
CA ALA A 50 24.70 2.43 -0.30
C ALA A 50 24.88 0.93 0.00
N ALA A 51 24.01 0.35 0.83
CA ALA A 51 24.08 -1.07 1.18
C ALA A 51 23.79 -1.99 -0.01
N ARG A 52 22.85 -1.63 -0.89
CA ARG A 52 22.59 -2.34 -2.15
C ARG A 52 23.82 -2.31 -3.06
N SER A 53 24.44 -1.16 -3.23
CA SER A 53 25.67 -1.00 -4.03
C SER A 53 26.81 -1.86 -3.47
N GLU A 54 26.99 -1.88 -2.14
CA GLU A 54 27.98 -2.74 -1.46
C GLU A 54 27.68 -4.23 -1.69
N ALA A 55 26.41 -4.64 -1.61
CA ALA A 55 26.00 -6.03 -1.82
C ALA A 55 26.21 -6.52 -3.26
N LEU A 56 26.02 -5.64 -4.25
CA LEU A 56 26.23 -5.94 -5.66
C LEU A 56 27.72 -5.91 -6.06
N GLY A 57 28.55 -5.13 -5.36
CA GLY A 57 29.98 -5.03 -5.62
C GLY A 57 30.27 -4.46 -7.01
N SER A 58 31.09 -5.15 -7.80
CA SER A 58 31.51 -4.72 -9.15
C SER A 58 30.64 -5.27 -10.30
N LYS A 59 29.47 -5.84 -10.00
CA LYS A 59 28.57 -6.37 -11.04
C LYS A 59 28.07 -5.23 -11.94
N ALA A 60 27.91 -5.52 -13.23
CA ALA A 60 27.23 -4.61 -14.14
C ALA A 60 25.76 -4.46 -13.71
N VAL A 61 25.29 -3.21 -13.62
CA VAL A 61 23.92 -2.88 -13.23
C VAL A 61 23.19 -2.33 -14.46
N HIS A 62 22.06 -2.96 -14.78
CA HIS A 62 21.13 -2.48 -15.79
C HIS A 62 19.84 -2.07 -15.09
N GLU A 63 19.39 -0.83 -15.30
CA GLU A 63 18.17 -0.30 -14.70
C GLU A 63 17.10 -0.16 -15.77
N PHE A 64 15.92 -0.70 -15.48
CA PHE A 64 14.74 -0.60 -16.33
C PHE A 64 13.59 -0.05 -15.51
N LYS A 65 12.88 0.92 -16.07
CA LYS A 65 11.73 1.54 -15.44
C LYS A 65 10.45 1.16 -16.16
N LEU A 66 9.49 0.60 -15.42
CA LEU A 66 8.15 0.34 -15.93
C LEU A 66 7.31 1.61 -15.74
N THR A 67 6.90 2.23 -16.84
CA THR A 67 6.22 3.53 -16.83
C THR A 67 4.70 3.41 -16.90
N LYS A 68 4.14 2.21 -17.05
CA LYS A 68 2.70 1.98 -17.21
C LYS A 68 2.16 1.14 -16.05
N ASN A 69 1.10 1.61 -15.40
CA ASN A 69 0.36 0.88 -14.38
C ASN A 69 -0.94 0.32 -15.00
N TYR A 70 -1.07 -1.02 -14.99
CA TYR A 70 -2.26 -1.73 -15.47
C TYR A 70 -3.14 -2.27 -14.32
N ARG A 71 -2.64 -2.18 -13.08
CA ARG A 71 -3.21 -2.80 -11.88
C ARG A 71 -4.35 -1.97 -11.31
N ASN A 72 -4.04 -0.74 -10.91
CA ASN A 72 -5.04 0.19 -10.39
C ASN A 72 -5.74 0.93 -11.52
N SER A 73 -6.97 1.37 -11.27
CA SER A 73 -7.62 2.32 -12.15
C SER A 73 -6.90 3.67 -12.11
N ALA A 74 -7.00 4.44 -13.20
CA ALA A 74 -6.42 5.77 -13.29
C ALA A 74 -6.99 6.70 -12.21
N GLU A 75 -8.29 6.60 -11.94
CA GLU A 75 -9.01 7.37 -10.93
C GLU A 75 -8.41 7.13 -9.53
N ILE A 76 -8.22 5.86 -9.15
CA ILE A 76 -7.61 5.48 -7.86
C ILE A 76 -6.15 5.92 -7.81
N TYR A 77 -5.39 5.68 -8.88
CA TYR A 77 -3.96 5.97 -8.88
C TYR A 77 -3.66 7.47 -8.87
N GLU A 78 -4.42 8.29 -9.61
CA GLU A 78 -4.35 9.75 -9.59
C GLU A 78 -4.71 10.33 -8.22
N PHE A 79 -5.68 9.73 -7.53
CA PHE A 79 -6.01 10.10 -6.15
C PHE A 79 -4.88 9.75 -5.19
N ALA A 80 -4.39 8.51 -5.23
CA ALA A 80 -3.29 8.04 -4.37
C ALA A 80 -1.98 8.80 -4.63
N ALA A 81 -1.72 9.22 -5.87
CA ALA A 81 -0.58 10.04 -6.25
C ALA A 81 -0.48 11.36 -5.46
N LYS A 82 -1.61 11.92 -5.02
CA LYS A 82 -1.62 13.13 -4.18
C LYS A 82 -1.01 12.84 -2.80
N ALA A 83 -1.35 11.71 -2.20
CA ALA A 83 -0.74 11.26 -0.93
C ALA A 83 0.77 10.98 -1.09
N ALA A 84 1.19 10.38 -2.21
CA ALA A 84 2.61 10.13 -2.48
C ALA A 84 3.45 11.41 -2.54
N LYS A 85 2.89 12.50 -3.09
CA LYS A 85 3.57 13.80 -3.22
C LYS A 85 3.83 14.49 -1.87
N HIS A 86 3.04 14.20 -0.83
CA HIS A 86 3.36 14.63 0.53
C HIS A 86 4.50 13.84 1.14
N ALA A 87 4.56 12.56 0.82
CA ALA A 87 5.50 11.66 1.43
C ALA A 87 6.90 11.78 0.81
N ILE A 88 7.00 12.12 -0.48
CA ILE A 88 8.22 12.08 -1.26
C ILE A 88 8.31 13.29 -2.17
N ALA A 89 9.44 13.98 -2.14
CA ALA A 89 9.74 15.03 -3.11
C ALA A 89 9.90 14.42 -4.51
N ASN A 90 9.02 14.81 -5.44
CA ASN A 90 8.97 14.31 -6.81
C ASN A 90 8.86 12.77 -6.89
N PRO A 91 7.72 12.18 -6.48
CA PRO A 91 7.55 10.73 -6.55
C PRO A 91 7.57 10.28 -8.01
N ASP A 92 8.27 9.18 -8.27
CA ASP A 92 8.37 8.63 -9.61
C ASP A 92 7.17 7.73 -9.93
N LEU A 93 6.08 8.34 -10.38
CA LEU A 93 4.79 7.68 -10.55
C LEU A 93 4.60 7.17 -11.98
N ALA A 94 4.03 5.97 -12.09
CA ALA A 94 3.68 5.37 -13.38
C ALA A 94 2.41 6.00 -13.97
N GLU A 95 2.23 5.90 -15.28
CA GLU A 95 0.99 6.29 -15.95
C GLU A 95 -0.02 5.14 -15.85
N ALA A 96 -1.10 5.35 -15.09
CA ALA A 96 -2.20 4.40 -15.03
C ALA A 96 -3.05 4.46 -16.30
N VAL A 97 -3.15 3.34 -17.02
CA VAL A 97 -3.82 3.28 -18.33
C VAL A 97 -5.21 2.65 -18.27
N ARG A 98 -5.50 1.86 -17.23
CA ARG A 98 -6.81 1.25 -17.03
C ARG A 98 -7.76 2.25 -16.40
N ARG A 99 -9.00 2.33 -16.88
CA ARG A 99 -10.07 3.16 -16.31
C ARG A 99 -11.25 2.30 -15.92
N THR A 100 -11.90 2.64 -14.81
CA THR A 100 -13.13 1.99 -14.36
C THR A 100 -14.35 2.90 -14.47
N GLY A 101 -14.14 4.22 -14.55
CA GLY A 101 -15.21 5.22 -14.49
C GLY A 101 -15.75 5.44 -13.07
N THR A 102 -15.15 4.80 -12.06
CA THR A 102 -15.54 4.92 -10.65
C THR A 102 -14.50 5.76 -9.91
N GLU A 103 -14.91 6.97 -9.50
CA GLU A 103 -14.05 7.85 -8.71
C GLU A 103 -13.96 7.39 -7.25
N PRO A 104 -12.77 7.52 -6.61
CA PRO A 104 -12.64 7.36 -5.17
C PRO A 104 -13.59 8.30 -4.41
N ARG A 105 -14.23 7.79 -3.35
CA ARG A 105 -15.15 8.57 -2.51
C ARG A 105 -14.62 8.71 -1.08
N HIS A 106 -14.95 9.83 -0.47
CA HIS A 106 -14.77 10.05 0.96
C HIS A 106 -16.09 10.42 1.60
N GLU A 107 -16.41 9.79 2.73
CA GLU A 107 -17.59 10.10 3.53
C GLU A 107 -17.17 10.52 4.94
N VAL A 108 -17.65 11.68 5.38
CA VAL A 108 -17.48 12.16 6.75
C VAL A 108 -18.76 11.89 7.53
N VAL A 109 -18.66 11.13 8.61
CA VAL A 109 -19.79 10.76 9.47
C VAL A 109 -19.49 11.07 10.94
N PRO A 110 -20.49 11.38 11.77
CA PRO A 110 -20.29 11.43 13.21
C PRO A 110 -19.78 10.09 13.76
N ASP A 111 -18.97 10.10 14.82
CA ASP A 111 -18.44 8.87 15.44
C ASP A 111 -19.56 7.89 15.85
N THR A 112 -20.70 8.42 16.29
CA THR A 112 -21.90 7.64 16.64
C THR A 112 -22.51 6.88 15.46
N ALA A 113 -22.25 7.31 14.22
CA ALA A 113 -22.73 6.67 12.99
C ALA A 113 -21.65 5.85 12.28
N LEU A 114 -20.38 5.93 12.71
CA LEU A 114 -19.24 5.34 12.02
C LEU A 114 -19.39 3.83 11.80
N SER A 115 -19.79 3.07 12.84
CA SER A 115 -20.01 1.62 12.71
C SER A 115 -21.03 1.24 11.65
N VAL A 116 -22.14 1.98 11.61
CA VAL A 116 -23.23 1.70 10.67
C VAL A 116 -22.80 2.05 9.25
N ALA A 117 -22.15 3.19 9.06
CA ALA A 117 -21.63 3.61 7.75
C ALA A 117 -20.62 2.61 7.20
N VAL A 118 -19.63 2.22 8.02
CA VAL A 118 -18.61 1.24 7.66
C VAL A 118 -19.22 -0.10 7.28
N ARG A 119 -20.13 -0.65 8.10
CA ARG A 119 -20.77 -1.93 7.81
C ARG A 119 -21.60 -1.88 6.52
N ASN A 120 -22.36 -0.81 6.32
CA ASN A 120 -23.16 -0.63 5.12
C ASN A 120 -22.29 -0.53 3.86
N GLU A 121 -21.17 0.18 3.93
CA GLU A 121 -20.27 0.30 2.78
C GLU A 121 -19.53 -1.01 2.51
N VAL A 122 -19.10 -1.76 3.54
CA VAL A 122 -18.54 -3.11 3.34
C VAL A 122 -19.54 -4.01 2.61
N LEU A 123 -20.80 -4.06 3.07
CA LEU A 123 -21.85 -4.84 2.41
C LEU A 123 -22.14 -4.35 0.99
N GLY A 124 -22.10 -3.04 0.78
CA GLY A 124 -22.25 -2.42 -0.53
C GLY A 124 -21.14 -2.83 -1.50
N GLN A 125 -19.88 -2.74 -1.08
CA GLN A 125 -18.73 -3.16 -1.86
C GLN A 125 -18.77 -4.68 -2.12
N LEU A 126 -19.11 -5.48 -1.11
CA LEU A 126 -19.30 -6.92 -1.24
C LEU A 126 -20.34 -7.30 -2.32
N GLY A 127 -21.38 -6.48 -2.49
CA GLY A 127 -22.41 -6.68 -3.52
C GLY A 127 -22.08 -6.07 -4.90
N ARG A 128 -21.10 -5.15 -4.99
CA ARG A 128 -20.70 -4.49 -6.25
C ARG A 128 -19.52 -5.17 -6.94
N VAL A 129 -18.64 -5.82 -6.19
CA VAL A 129 -17.51 -6.56 -6.74
C VAL A 129 -17.69 -8.06 -6.53
N GLU A 130 -17.26 -8.87 -7.49
CA GLU A 130 -17.25 -10.33 -7.34
C GLU A 130 -16.01 -10.82 -6.56
N GLY A 131 -14.90 -10.08 -6.67
CA GLY A 131 -13.61 -10.43 -6.09
C GLY A 131 -13.44 -9.94 -4.65
N SER A 132 -12.21 -9.64 -4.20
CA SER A 132 -11.91 -9.45 -2.77
C SER A 132 -12.16 -8.01 -2.28
N VAL A 133 -12.56 -7.87 -1.01
CA VAL A 133 -12.77 -6.57 -0.33
C VAL A 133 -11.90 -6.51 0.92
N ALA A 134 -11.20 -5.39 1.12
CA ALA A 134 -10.49 -5.13 2.37
C ALA A 134 -11.04 -3.90 3.08
N LEU A 135 -11.35 -4.06 4.37
CA LEU A 135 -11.43 -2.93 5.29
C LEU A 135 -10.04 -2.72 5.89
N VAL A 136 -9.55 -1.48 5.83
CA VAL A 136 -8.25 -1.12 6.38
C VAL A 136 -8.45 -0.05 7.46
N ALA A 137 -7.94 -0.32 8.66
CA ALA A 137 -8.03 0.56 9.82
C ALA A 137 -6.82 0.31 10.74
N THR A 138 -6.48 1.28 11.61
CA THR A 138 -5.39 1.15 12.59
C THR A 138 -5.90 1.23 14.04
N GLY A 139 -5.05 0.83 15.00
CA GLY A 139 -5.27 1.00 16.43
C GLY A 139 -6.64 0.56 16.94
N ALA A 140 -7.32 1.44 17.68
CA ALA A 140 -8.63 1.16 18.26
C ALA A 140 -9.72 0.89 17.20
N SER A 141 -9.64 1.55 16.03
CA SER A 141 -10.55 1.34 14.91
C SER A 141 -10.40 -0.08 14.37
N LEU A 142 -9.18 -0.59 14.23
CA LEU A 142 -8.91 -1.97 13.81
C LEU A 142 -9.54 -2.99 14.77
N GLU A 143 -9.31 -2.84 16.07
CA GLU A 143 -9.87 -3.74 17.10
C GLU A 143 -11.40 -3.70 17.14
N ARG A 144 -11.99 -2.52 16.93
CA ARG A 144 -13.44 -2.32 16.84
C ARG A 144 -14.01 -3.08 15.65
N PHE A 145 -13.53 -2.82 14.44
CA PHE A 145 -14.12 -3.39 13.22
C PHE A 145 -13.82 -4.88 13.04
N THR A 146 -12.69 -5.36 13.57
CA THR A 146 -12.42 -6.81 13.64
C THR A 146 -13.50 -7.54 14.44
N ARG A 147 -13.99 -6.94 15.54
CA ARG A 147 -15.08 -7.54 16.34
C ARG A 147 -16.45 -7.32 15.72
N GLU A 148 -16.76 -6.11 15.26
CA GLU A 148 -18.09 -5.75 14.75
C GLU A 148 -18.44 -6.41 13.42
N LEU A 149 -17.45 -6.84 12.64
CA LEU A 149 -17.62 -7.45 11.32
C LEU A 149 -17.17 -8.93 11.27
N ALA A 150 -16.96 -9.56 12.44
CA ALA A 150 -16.51 -10.95 12.52
C ALA A 150 -17.47 -11.94 11.83
N ASP A 151 -18.74 -11.59 11.72
CA ASP A 151 -19.75 -12.39 11.01
C ASP A 151 -19.55 -12.38 9.48
N LEU A 152 -18.89 -11.35 8.94
CA LEU A 152 -18.59 -11.20 7.51
C LEU A 152 -17.27 -11.85 7.09
N THR A 153 -16.41 -12.22 8.05
CA THR A 153 -15.06 -12.79 7.78
C THR A 153 -15.05 -14.31 7.71
N SER A 154 -16.20 -14.95 7.48
CA SER A 154 -16.29 -16.40 7.31
C SER A 154 -15.58 -16.89 6.04
N ASP A 155 -15.59 -16.07 4.99
CA ASP A 155 -14.78 -16.23 3.80
C ASP A 155 -13.67 -15.19 3.79
N VAL A 156 -12.47 -15.60 4.23
CA VAL A 156 -11.29 -14.74 4.34
C VAL A 156 -10.65 -14.39 3.00
N GLU A 157 -10.99 -15.10 1.92
CA GLU A 157 -10.57 -14.72 0.56
C GLU A 157 -11.47 -13.60 0.04
N ARG A 158 -12.75 -13.60 0.43
CA ARG A 158 -13.74 -12.61 0.04
C ARG A 158 -13.64 -11.30 0.83
N PHE A 159 -13.48 -11.35 2.15
CA PHE A 159 -13.44 -10.16 3.00
C PHE A 159 -12.40 -10.25 4.12
N ARG A 160 -11.63 -9.17 4.30
CA ARG A 160 -10.61 -9.07 5.35
C ARG A 160 -10.64 -7.70 6.02
N VAL A 161 -10.43 -7.70 7.33
CA VAL A 161 -10.12 -6.51 8.14
C VAL A 161 -8.63 -6.50 8.41
N LEU A 162 -7.92 -5.44 8.01
CA LEU A 162 -6.46 -5.40 7.97
C LEU A 162 -5.88 -4.13 8.58
N ASP A 163 -4.76 -4.29 9.27
CA ASP A 163 -3.85 -3.20 9.59
C ASP A 163 -3.18 -2.65 8.32
N PRO A 164 -2.90 -1.34 8.19
CA PRO A 164 -2.23 -0.77 7.03
C PRO A 164 -0.92 -1.48 6.65
N MET A 165 -0.12 -1.92 7.62
CA MET A 165 1.17 -2.58 7.39
C MET A 165 1.05 -3.96 6.77
N VAL A 166 -0.03 -4.69 7.04
CA VAL A 166 -0.24 -6.02 6.46
C VAL A 166 -0.86 -5.97 5.07
N THR A 167 -1.26 -4.79 4.59
CA THR A 167 -1.80 -4.65 3.24
C THR A 167 -0.73 -4.71 2.14
N LYS A 168 0.55 -4.56 2.52
CA LYS A 168 1.66 -4.55 1.57
C LYS A 168 1.78 -5.90 0.85
N GLY A 169 2.03 -5.85 -0.46
CA GLY A 169 2.06 -7.03 -1.32
C GLY A 169 0.68 -7.67 -1.59
N LEU A 170 -0.41 -7.12 -1.02
CA LEU A 170 -1.78 -7.57 -1.30
C LEU A 170 -2.47 -6.65 -2.31
N GLU A 171 -3.58 -7.16 -2.85
CA GLU A 171 -4.47 -6.48 -3.79
C GLU A 171 -5.91 -6.85 -3.50
N PHE A 172 -6.81 -5.87 -3.64
CA PHE A 172 -8.24 -6.05 -3.44
C PHE A 172 -9.02 -5.35 -4.53
N ASP A 173 -10.12 -5.96 -4.96
CA ASP A 173 -11.03 -5.34 -5.93
C ASP A 173 -11.68 -4.09 -5.35
N ALA A 174 -12.03 -4.11 -4.07
CA ALA A 174 -12.42 -2.91 -3.34
C ALA A 174 -11.65 -2.74 -2.02
N VAL A 175 -11.35 -1.49 -1.68
CA VAL A 175 -10.82 -1.13 -0.37
C VAL A 175 -11.73 -0.10 0.28
N LEU A 176 -12.03 -0.33 1.55
CA LEU A 176 -12.62 0.65 2.47
C LEU A 176 -11.57 1.05 3.50
N LEU A 177 -11.09 2.29 3.46
CA LEU A 177 -10.18 2.84 4.46
C LEU A 177 -10.95 3.62 5.54
N VAL A 178 -10.73 3.29 6.81
CA VAL A 178 -11.37 3.98 7.93
C VAL A 178 -10.39 4.95 8.61
N ASN A 179 -10.86 6.17 8.87
CA ASN A 179 -10.13 7.24 9.56
C ASN A 179 -8.69 7.43 9.04
N ALA A 180 -8.54 7.86 7.78
CA ALA A 180 -7.23 8.08 7.17
C ALA A 180 -6.30 9.03 7.97
N ASP A 181 -6.87 10.01 8.68
CA ASP A 181 -6.13 10.89 9.58
C ASP A 181 -5.40 10.12 10.69
N GLU A 182 -5.95 9.00 11.20
CA GLU A 182 -5.28 8.18 12.22
C GLU A 182 -3.99 7.57 11.67
N ILE A 183 -4.04 7.04 10.44
CA ILE A 183 -2.90 6.41 9.77
C ILE A 183 -1.80 7.43 9.47
N ILE A 184 -2.18 8.62 9.03
CA ILE A 184 -1.21 9.69 8.73
C ILE A 184 -0.46 10.11 10.00
N ASN A 185 -1.16 10.18 11.14
CA ASN A 185 -0.61 10.71 12.39
C ASN A 185 0.09 9.65 13.27
N GLU A 186 -0.08 8.35 12.98
CA GLU A 186 0.48 7.26 13.78
C GLU A 186 2.01 7.17 13.70
N ALA A 187 2.61 7.55 12.57
CA ALA A 187 4.06 7.48 12.37
C ALA A 187 4.57 8.53 11.37
N GLU A 188 5.87 8.80 11.41
CA GLU A 188 6.56 9.72 10.48
C GLU A 188 6.35 9.34 9.00
N ALA A 189 6.17 8.04 8.72
CA ALA A 189 5.90 7.53 7.38
C ALA A 189 4.41 7.49 7.02
N GLY A 190 3.51 8.10 7.80
CA GLY A 190 2.04 7.96 7.66
C GLY A 190 1.50 8.26 6.26
N TRP A 191 2.01 9.28 5.57
CA TRP A 191 1.64 9.56 4.17
C TRP A 191 2.08 8.48 3.18
N ARG A 192 3.24 7.84 3.41
CA ARG A 192 3.69 6.68 2.61
C ARG A 192 2.77 5.49 2.86
N THR A 193 2.42 5.25 4.12
CA THR A 193 1.47 4.20 4.50
C THR A 193 0.12 4.41 3.83
N LEU A 194 -0.40 5.64 3.85
CA LEU A 194 -1.63 5.99 3.15
C LEU A 194 -1.53 5.69 1.66
N TYR A 195 -0.46 6.14 0.98
CA TYR A 195 -0.26 5.83 -0.44
C TYR A 195 -0.26 4.31 -0.72
N VAL A 196 0.43 3.52 0.11
CA VAL A 196 0.43 2.06 -0.01
C VAL A 196 -0.98 1.50 0.11
N VAL A 197 -1.76 1.92 1.12
CA VAL A 197 -3.14 1.46 1.36
C VAL A 197 -4.06 1.83 0.20
N LEU A 198 -4.05 3.08 -0.24
CA LEU A 198 -4.92 3.55 -1.33
C LEU A 198 -4.64 2.79 -2.63
N THR A 199 -3.36 2.47 -2.90
CA THR A 199 -2.98 1.71 -4.09
C THR A 199 -3.30 0.21 -4.01
N ARG A 200 -3.83 -0.31 -2.90
CA ARG A 200 -4.27 -1.72 -2.83
C ARG A 200 -5.59 -1.97 -3.55
N ALA A 201 -6.39 -0.92 -3.76
CA ALA A 201 -7.67 -1.00 -4.47
C ALA A 201 -7.48 -1.06 -5.99
N THR A 202 -8.01 -2.07 -6.65
CA THR A 202 -7.95 -2.18 -8.11
C THR A 202 -9.20 -1.61 -8.77
N GLN A 203 -10.41 -1.76 -8.20
CA GLN A 203 -11.66 -1.32 -8.86
C GLN A 203 -12.40 -0.20 -8.12
N GLU A 204 -12.61 -0.34 -6.81
CA GLU A 204 -13.35 0.63 -5.99
C GLU A 204 -12.54 1.03 -4.75
N LEU A 205 -12.52 2.33 -4.45
CA LEU A 205 -11.87 2.88 -3.27
C LEU A 205 -12.85 3.81 -2.55
N THR A 206 -13.18 3.46 -1.32
CA THR A 206 -13.95 4.31 -0.43
C THR A 206 -13.13 4.60 0.82
N THR A 207 -13.23 5.82 1.33
CA THR A 207 -12.68 6.19 2.62
C THR A 207 -13.81 6.74 3.49
N ILE A 208 -13.89 6.33 4.76
CA ILE A 208 -14.89 6.82 5.71
C ILE A 208 -14.15 7.31 6.95
N GLY A 209 -14.53 8.46 7.48
CA GLY A 209 -14.01 8.87 8.77
C GLY A 209 -14.86 9.89 9.50
N THR A 210 -14.42 10.26 10.69
CA THR A 210 -15.03 11.34 11.48
C THR A 210 -14.50 12.72 11.11
N SER A 211 -13.51 12.76 10.22
CA SER A 211 -12.81 13.93 9.72
C SER A 211 -12.44 13.71 8.24
N GLY A 212 -12.37 14.81 7.50
CA GLY A 212 -11.78 14.89 6.16
C GLY A 212 -10.55 15.79 6.10
N ALA A 213 -9.89 16.05 7.24
CA ALA A 213 -8.78 17.00 7.35
C ALA A 213 -7.61 16.63 6.42
N TRP A 214 -7.29 15.35 6.29
CA TRP A 214 -6.28 14.88 5.35
C TRP A 214 -6.56 15.24 3.88
N LEU A 215 -7.82 15.26 3.44
CA LEU A 215 -8.16 15.65 2.06
C LEU A 215 -7.83 17.11 1.76
N SER A 216 -7.94 17.98 2.77
CA SER A 216 -7.58 19.39 2.62
C SER A 216 -6.08 19.61 2.44
N GLN A 217 -5.28 18.59 2.75
CA GLN A 217 -3.84 18.62 2.59
C GLN A 217 -3.44 18.15 1.19
N LEU A 218 -4.19 17.25 0.53
CA LEU A 218 -3.91 16.67 -0.80
C LEU A 218 -3.84 17.69 -1.95
#